data_AF-A0A917VU44-F1
#
_entry.id   AF-A0A917VU44-F1
#
_cell.length_a   1.000
_cell.length_b   1.000
_cell.length_c   1.000
_cell.angle_alpha   90.00
_cell.angle_beta   90.00
_cell.angle_gamma   90.00
#
_symmetry.space_group_name_H-M   'P 1'
#
loop_
_entity.id
_entity.type
_entity.pdbx_description
1 polymer ?
#
loop_
_entity_poly.entity_id
_entity_poly.type
_entity_poly.pdbx_seq_one_letter_code
_entity_poly.pdbx_strand_id
1 'polypeptide(L)'
;MEQLGVTSHLPEADFLTAMEHHKHADPAQAAVLSAIKATVKGGIGKLRERPQGAGYRPGQRWPALERPTWRPDIRAAARINMHRKMRKLADVGLFPIAVLSDCAVYLSDGPSPLDFLPRTPDDKPLPGGFRLGVSPGMVKHEGTQPLMWAVQMLDEGHNPAAGGE
;
A
#
# COMPACT_ATOMS: atom_id res chain seq x y z
N MET A 1 -0.88 16.89 0.47
CA MET A 1 -2.18 16.18 0.34
C MET A 1 -3.32 17.13 0.65
N GLU A 2 -3.29 17.83 1.79
CA GLU A 2 -4.32 18.82 2.15
C GLU A 2 -4.49 19.95 1.12
N GLN A 3 -3.39 20.51 0.61
CA GLN A 3 -3.39 21.50 -0.47
C GLN A 3 -3.99 20.98 -1.79
N LEU A 4 -4.21 19.66 -1.91
CA LEU A 4 -4.86 19.00 -3.04
C LEU A 4 -6.25 18.46 -2.65
N GLY A 5 -6.83 18.92 -1.55
CA GLY A 5 -8.18 18.56 -1.09
C GLY A 5 -8.28 17.24 -0.31
N VAL A 6 -7.15 16.53 -0.06
CA VAL A 6 -7.17 15.27 0.69
C VAL A 6 -6.77 15.53 2.15
N THR A 7 -7.74 15.57 3.04
CA THR A 7 -7.53 15.79 4.49
C THR A 7 -7.79 14.51 5.30
N SER A 8 -7.27 14.44 6.53
CA SER A 8 -7.36 13.26 7.40
C SER A 8 -8.75 13.00 8.00
N HIS A 9 -9.67 13.96 7.89
CA HIS A 9 -10.99 13.91 8.52
C HIS A 9 -12.12 13.74 7.52
N LEU A 10 -11.80 13.54 6.23
CA LEU A 10 -12.82 13.26 5.22
C LEU A 10 -13.56 11.95 5.54
N PRO A 11 -14.89 11.92 5.39
CA PRO A 11 -15.64 10.68 5.27
C PRO A 11 -15.02 9.78 4.18
N GLU A 12 -15.13 8.47 4.32
CA GLU A 12 -14.44 7.52 3.44
C GLU A 12 -14.81 7.71 1.96
N ALA A 13 -16.08 8.00 1.66
CA ALA A 13 -16.52 8.30 0.29
C ALA A 13 -15.87 9.56 -0.27
N ASP A 14 -15.88 10.66 0.49
CA ASP A 14 -15.24 11.93 0.08
C ASP A 14 -13.72 11.78 -0.06
N PHE A 15 -13.11 10.96 0.80
CA PHE A 15 -11.69 10.62 0.70
C PHE A 15 -11.39 9.91 -0.63
N LEU A 16 -12.21 8.96 -1.06
CA LEU A 16 -12.02 8.24 -2.32
C LEU A 16 -12.16 9.19 -3.51
N THR A 17 -13.23 10.00 -3.55
CA THR A 17 -13.45 11.02 -4.58
C THR A 17 -12.27 12.01 -4.64
N ALA A 18 -11.81 12.50 -3.48
CA ALA A 18 -10.66 13.39 -3.43
C ALA A 18 -9.39 12.70 -3.93
N MET A 19 -9.16 11.44 -3.56
CA MET A 19 -8.01 10.65 -4.03
C MET A 19 -8.04 10.38 -5.54
N GLU A 20 -9.21 10.27 -6.16
CA GLU A 20 -9.34 10.12 -7.62
C GLU A 20 -8.92 11.40 -8.35
N HIS A 21 -9.34 12.57 -7.86
CA HIS A 21 -9.15 13.85 -8.56
C HIS A 21 -7.91 14.66 -8.12
N HIS A 22 -7.27 14.34 -6.98
CA HIS A 22 -6.22 15.19 -6.38
C HIS A 22 -5.05 15.53 -7.32
N LYS A 23 -4.74 14.66 -8.30
CA LYS A 23 -3.64 14.91 -9.26
C LYS A 23 -4.00 15.97 -10.31
N HIS A 24 -5.28 16.26 -10.50
CA HIS A 24 -5.80 17.20 -11.49
C HIS A 24 -6.25 18.53 -10.86
N ALA A 25 -6.34 18.60 -9.53
CA ALA A 25 -6.82 19.78 -8.81
C ALA A 25 -5.91 21.01 -9.00
N ASP A 26 -4.59 20.82 -8.90
CA ASP A 26 -3.59 21.86 -9.12
C ASP A 26 -2.30 21.21 -9.67
N PRO A 27 -1.94 21.47 -10.95
CA PRO A 27 -0.75 20.89 -11.57
C PRO A 27 0.56 21.24 -10.86
N ALA A 28 0.68 22.46 -10.31
CA ALA A 28 1.89 22.90 -9.61
C ALA A 28 2.03 22.16 -8.27
N GLN A 29 0.95 22.06 -7.50
CA GLN A 29 0.96 21.30 -6.24
C GLN A 29 1.12 19.79 -6.48
N ALA A 30 0.56 19.25 -7.56
CA ALA A 30 0.78 17.86 -7.96
C ALA A 30 2.25 17.59 -8.30
N ALA A 31 2.92 18.53 -8.99
CA ALA A 31 4.36 18.43 -9.27
C ALA A 31 5.21 18.47 -7.99
N VAL A 32 4.89 19.37 -7.05
CA VAL A 32 5.55 19.45 -5.73
C VAL A 32 5.36 18.13 -4.97
N LEU A 33 4.14 17.60 -4.91
CA LEU A 33 3.85 16.32 -4.28
C LEU A 33 4.67 15.18 -4.92
N SER A 34 4.78 15.17 -6.25
CA SER A 34 5.58 14.19 -6.98
C SER A 34 7.06 14.27 -6.58
N ALA A 35 7.64 15.48 -6.54
CA ALA A 35 9.02 15.71 -6.14
C ALA A 35 9.29 15.27 -4.69
N ILE A 36 8.38 15.58 -3.76
CA ILE A 36 8.47 15.11 -2.37
C ILE A 36 8.43 13.58 -2.32
N LYS A 37 7.46 12.95 -2.98
CA LYS A 37 7.33 11.49 -3.03
C LYS A 37 8.58 10.82 -3.61
N ALA A 38 9.15 11.36 -4.69
CA ALA A 38 10.36 10.84 -5.31
C ALA A 38 11.56 10.90 -4.34
N THR A 39 11.75 12.03 -3.68
CA THR A 39 12.81 12.22 -2.68
C THR A 39 12.69 11.22 -1.52
N VAL A 40 11.48 11.08 -0.97
CA VAL A 40 11.21 10.16 0.14
C VAL A 40 11.36 8.70 -0.28
N LYS A 41 10.82 8.29 -1.44
CA LYS A 41 10.92 6.90 -1.94
C LYS A 41 12.37 6.49 -2.16
N GLY A 42 13.18 7.38 -2.73
CA GLY A 42 14.62 7.16 -2.90
C GLY A 42 15.34 6.99 -1.56
N GLY A 43 15.10 7.91 -0.62
CA GLY A 43 15.71 7.88 0.71
C GLY A 43 15.31 6.65 1.54
N ILE A 44 14.02 6.37 1.67
CA ILE A 44 13.50 5.20 2.41
C ILE A 44 13.99 3.89 1.77
N GLY A 45 14.09 3.83 0.44
CA GLY A 45 14.65 2.68 -0.27
C GLY A 45 16.07 2.34 0.17
N LYS A 46 16.89 3.38 0.44
CA LYS A 46 18.28 3.22 0.91
C LYS A 46 18.39 2.72 2.35
N LEU A 47 17.43 3.03 3.21
CA LEU A 47 17.40 2.50 4.59
C LEU A 47 17.34 0.96 4.62
N ARG A 48 16.84 0.33 3.55
CA ARG A 48 16.70 -1.13 3.44
C ARG A 48 17.45 -1.71 2.25
N GLU A 49 18.52 -1.06 1.83
CA GLU A 49 19.27 -1.47 0.65
C GLU A 49 19.69 -2.94 0.77
N ARG A 50 19.24 -3.72 -0.22
CA ARG A 50 19.47 -5.15 -0.33
C ARG A 50 20.92 -5.42 -0.74
N PRO A 51 21.40 -6.67 -0.65
CA PRO A 51 22.70 -7.03 -1.19
C PRO A 51 22.79 -6.68 -2.67
N GLN A 52 23.68 -5.73 -3.00
CA GLN A 52 23.91 -5.23 -4.36
C GLN A 52 25.28 -4.51 -4.44
N GLY A 53 25.69 -4.13 -5.65
CA GLY A 53 26.91 -3.38 -5.93
C GLY A 53 27.93 -4.19 -6.74
N ALA A 54 28.78 -3.49 -7.50
CA ALA A 54 29.68 -4.10 -8.48
C ALA A 54 30.66 -5.15 -7.88
N GLY A 55 30.94 -5.08 -6.57
CA GLY A 55 31.82 -6.02 -5.86
C GLY A 55 31.10 -7.04 -4.97
N TYR A 56 29.76 -7.02 -4.87
CA TYR A 56 29.04 -7.95 -4.01
C TYR A 56 29.05 -9.37 -4.60
N ARG A 57 29.35 -10.35 -3.76
CA ARG A 57 29.21 -11.78 -4.07
C ARG A 57 28.19 -12.40 -3.13
N PRO A 58 27.31 -13.31 -3.60
CA PRO A 58 26.37 -14.03 -2.74
C PRO A 58 27.05 -14.62 -1.50
N GLY A 59 26.45 -14.40 -0.33
CA GLY A 59 26.99 -14.86 0.96
C GLY A 59 27.99 -13.92 1.62
N GLN A 60 28.47 -12.86 0.95
CA GLN A 60 29.33 -11.86 1.55
C GLN A 60 28.55 -10.69 2.15
N ARG A 61 29.19 -9.92 3.04
CA ARG A 61 28.64 -8.64 3.51
C ARG A 61 28.58 -7.65 2.34
N TRP A 62 27.61 -6.75 2.34
CA TRP A 62 27.47 -5.67 1.35
C TRP A 62 27.54 -4.29 2.01
N PRO A 63 27.91 -3.23 1.27
CA PRO A 63 28.26 -1.93 1.87
C PRO A 63 27.19 -1.30 2.75
N ALA A 64 25.90 -1.58 2.48
CA ALA A 64 24.81 -0.98 3.23
C ALA A 64 24.78 -1.39 4.70
N LEU A 65 25.27 -2.59 5.06
CA LEU A 65 25.28 -3.11 6.44
C LEU A 65 26.11 -2.24 7.39
N GLU A 66 27.10 -1.52 6.88
CA GLU A 66 28.00 -0.67 7.67
C GLU A 66 27.45 0.75 7.87
N ARG A 67 26.33 1.10 7.22
CA ARG A 67 25.75 2.45 7.33
C ARG A 67 24.91 2.55 8.61
N PRO A 68 25.14 3.55 9.48
CA PRO A 68 24.29 3.78 10.66
C PRO A 68 22.81 4.03 10.33
N THR A 69 22.53 4.46 9.09
CA THR A 69 21.18 4.72 8.57
C THR A 69 20.51 3.47 7.98
N TRP A 70 21.18 2.32 7.95
CA TRP A 70 20.54 1.08 7.51
C TRP A 70 19.57 0.58 8.58
N ARG A 71 18.28 0.65 8.24
CA ARG A 71 17.12 0.43 9.11
C ARG A 71 16.12 -0.53 8.44
N PRO A 72 16.49 -1.80 8.21
CA PRO A 72 15.59 -2.80 7.63
C PRO A 72 14.38 -3.10 8.52
N ASP A 73 14.51 -2.85 9.82
CA ASP A 73 13.49 -3.01 10.85
C ASP A 73 12.25 -2.16 10.58
N ILE A 74 12.39 -0.98 9.96
CA ILE A 74 11.25 -0.13 9.57
C ILE A 74 10.33 -0.87 8.60
N ARG A 75 10.89 -1.58 7.60
CA ARG A 75 10.09 -2.39 6.67
C ARG A 75 9.53 -3.63 7.35
N ALA A 76 10.28 -4.24 8.27
CA ALA A 76 9.77 -5.37 9.05
C ALA A 76 8.53 -4.95 9.86
N ALA A 77 8.58 -3.82 10.56
CA ALA A 77 7.46 -3.26 11.31
C ALA A 77 6.25 -2.95 10.40
N ALA A 78 6.47 -2.34 9.23
CA ALA A 78 5.40 -2.09 8.26
C ALA A 78 4.73 -3.38 7.77
N ARG A 79 5.52 -4.41 7.47
CA ARG A 79 5.01 -5.74 7.09
C ARG A 79 4.21 -6.39 8.21
N ILE A 80 4.73 -6.38 9.44
CA ILE A 80 4.01 -6.90 10.62
C ILE A 80 2.65 -6.19 10.75
N ASN A 81 2.62 -4.87 10.59
CA ASN A 81 1.37 -4.12 10.65
C ASN A 81 0.38 -4.54 9.55
N MET A 82 0.85 -4.73 8.31
CA MET A 82 0.02 -5.23 7.21
C MET A 82 -0.54 -6.62 7.52
N HIS A 83 0.31 -7.58 7.92
CA HIS A 83 -0.11 -8.94 8.27
C HIS A 83 -1.10 -8.97 9.45
N ARG A 84 -0.90 -8.15 10.48
CA ARG A 84 -1.85 -8.03 11.60
C ARG A 84 -3.23 -7.58 11.13
N LYS A 85 -3.30 -6.64 10.19
CA LYS A 85 -4.57 -6.17 9.59
C LYS A 85 -5.22 -7.25 8.72
N MET A 86 -4.45 -7.91 7.86
CA MET A 86 -4.94 -9.05 7.07
C MET A 86 -5.48 -10.17 7.97
N ARG A 87 -4.81 -10.44 9.10
CA ARG A 87 -5.30 -11.42 10.08
C ARG A 87 -6.64 -11.00 10.69
N LYS A 88 -6.84 -9.71 10.98
CA LYS A 88 -8.12 -9.19 11.47
C LYS A 88 -9.25 -9.37 10.45
N LEU A 89 -8.96 -9.23 9.15
CA LEU A 89 -9.92 -9.52 8.09
C LEU A 89 -10.20 -11.04 7.96
N ALA A 90 -9.18 -11.87 8.10
CA ALA A 90 -9.34 -13.33 8.10
C ALA A 90 -10.20 -13.81 9.28
N ASP A 91 -10.15 -13.15 10.44
CA ASP A 91 -11.01 -13.45 11.59
C ASP A 91 -12.51 -13.24 11.27
N VAL A 92 -12.85 -12.47 10.23
CA VAL A 92 -14.22 -12.27 9.71
C VAL A 92 -14.45 -12.91 8.33
N GLY A 93 -13.60 -13.85 7.93
CA GLY A 93 -13.78 -14.66 6.72
C GLY A 93 -13.27 -14.03 5.41
N LEU A 94 -12.56 -12.90 5.47
CA LEU A 94 -12.01 -12.24 4.29
C LEU A 94 -10.52 -12.58 4.11
N PHE A 95 -10.18 -13.21 2.99
CA PHE A 95 -8.82 -13.67 2.69
C PHE A 95 -8.27 -13.00 1.43
N PRO A 96 -6.99 -12.58 1.42
CA PRO A 96 -6.39 -12.02 0.23
C PRO A 96 -6.14 -13.12 -0.80
N ILE A 97 -6.38 -12.81 -2.08
CA ILE A 97 -6.00 -13.69 -3.21
C ILE A 97 -4.53 -13.46 -3.62
N ALA A 98 -3.97 -12.31 -3.27
CA ALA A 98 -2.61 -11.95 -3.59
C ALA A 98 -2.04 -10.97 -2.55
N VAL A 99 -0.75 -11.11 -2.24
CA VAL A 99 -0.05 -10.26 -1.26
C VAL A 99 1.32 -9.88 -1.82
N LEU A 100 1.68 -8.61 -1.66
CA LEU A 100 3.02 -8.07 -1.91
C LEU A 100 3.51 -7.30 -0.67
N SER A 101 4.68 -6.66 -0.76
CA SER A 101 5.32 -6.04 0.40
C SER A 101 4.55 -4.90 1.07
N ASP A 102 3.66 -4.26 0.32
CA ASP A 102 2.94 -3.04 0.65
C ASP A 102 1.55 -2.98 -0.01
N CYS A 103 1.10 -4.09 -0.61
CA CYS A 103 -0.18 -4.22 -1.28
C CYS A 103 -0.79 -5.60 -0.98
N ALA A 104 -2.11 -5.69 -0.94
CA ALA A 104 -2.85 -6.94 -0.89
C ALA A 104 -4.11 -6.80 -1.74
N VAL A 105 -4.47 -7.88 -2.44
CA VAL A 105 -5.64 -7.94 -3.32
C VAL A 105 -6.68 -8.87 -2.69
N TYR A 106 -7.91 -8.40 -2.64
CA TYR A 106 -9.07 -9.13 -2.13
C TYR A 106 -10.15 -9.17 -3.20
N LEU A 107 -11.04 -10.15 -3.08
CA LEU A 107 -12.31 -10.13 -3.79
C LEU A 107 -13.23 -9.08 -3.17
N SER A 108 -14.07 -8.47 -4.00
CA SER A 108 -15.01 -7.42 -3.62
C SER A 108 -16.31 -7.61 -4.41
N ASP A 109 -17.44 -7.28 -3.80
CA ASP A 109 -18.75 -7.33 -4.46
C ASP A 109 -19.00 -6.12 -5.38
N GLY A 110 -18.09 -5.13 -5.35
CA GLY A 110 -18.16 -3.94 -6.19
C GLY A 110 -16.80 -3.27 -6.42
N PRO A 111 -16.78 -2.21 -7.25
CA PRO A 111 -15.55 -1.55 -7.67
C PRO A 111 -14.92 -0.70 -6.57
N SER A 112 -15.65 -0.36 -5.51
CA SER A 112 -15.17 0.48 -4.42
C SER A 112 -14.58 -0.37 -3.29
N PRO A 113 -13.53 0.10 -2.60
CA PRO A 113 -13.11 -0.52 -1.34
C PRO A 113 -14.21 -0.48 -0.27
N LEU A 114 -15.22 0.39 -0.40
CA LEU A 114 -16.38 0.41 0.51
C LEU A 114 -17.29 -0.81 0.32
N ASP A 115 -17.28 -1.44 -0.85
CA ASP A 115 -18.02 -2.67 -1.14
C ASP A 115 -17.32 -3.92 -0.54
N PHE A 116 -16.14 -3.74 0.06
CA PHE A 116 -15.32 -4.80 0.61
C PHE A 116 -15.00 -4.60 2.10
N LEU A 117 -14.72 -3.36 2.53
CA LEU A 117 -14.19 -3.10 3.87
C LEU A 117 -15.23 -3.46 4.95
N PRO A 118 -14.92 -4.43 5.83
CA PRO A 118 -15.89 -4.91 6.80
C PRO A 118 -16.17 -3.86 7.87
N ARG A 119 -17.44 -3.81 8.28
CA ARG A 119 -17.94 -2.95 9.35
C ARG A 119 -18.52 -3.75 10.51
N THR A 120 -18.49 -3.17 11.69
CA THR A 120 -19.17 -3.68 12.89
C THR A 120 -20.68 -3.48 12.76
N PRO A 121 -21.49 -4.12 13.62
CA PRO A 121 -22.94 -3.86 13.68
C PRO A 121 -23.33 -2.38 13.85
N ASP A 122 -22.49 -1.58 14.55
CA ASP A 122 -22.70 -0.13 14.73
C ASP A 122 -22.21 0.72 13.54
N ASP A 123 -22.03 0.11 12.35
CA ASP A 123 -21.52 0.75 11.13
C ASP A 123 -20.11 1.39 11.25
N LYS A 124 -19.32 0.97 12.25
CA LYS A 124 -17.92 1.40 12.40
C LYS A 124 -16.99 0.49 11.62
N PRO A 125 -15.89 1.01 11.06
CA PRO A 125 -14.88 0.16 10.43
C PRO A 125 -14.31 -0.92 11.39
N LEU A 126 -14.03 -2.13 10.89
CA LEU A 126 -13.56 -3.27 11.70
C LEU A 126 -12.32 -2.92 12.57
N PRO A 127 -12.36 -3.04 13.91
CA PRO A 127 -11.22 -2.74 14.77
C PRO A 127 -9.96 -3.53 14.42
N GLY A 128 -8.83 -2.83 14.26
CA GLY A 128 -7.56 -3.45 13.89
C GLY A 128 -7.42 -3.85 12.42
N GLY A 129 -8.47 -3.68 11.61
CA GLY A 129 -8.45 -3.90 10.17
C GLY A 129 -7.85 -2.75 9.36
N PHE A 130 -8.15 -2.74 8.07
CA PHE A 130 -7.79 -1.64 7.19
C PHE A 130 -8.61 -0.37 7.48
N ARG A 131 -8.00 0.77 7.17
CA ARG A 131 -8.58 2.12 7.31
C ARG A 131 -8.12 2.91 6.10
N LEU A 132 -9.06 3.52 5.39
CA LEU A 132 -8.73 4.41 4.29
C LEU A 132 -8.08 5.69 4.82
N GLY A 133 -7.05 6.16 4.13
CA GLY A 133 -6.40 7.42 4.47
C GLY A 133 -4.98 7.56 3.96
N VAL A 134 -4.38 8.73 4.24
CA VAL A 134 -3.01 9.08 3.81
C VAL A 134 -1.96 8.91 4.91
N SER A 135 -2.38 8.72 6.15
CA SER A 135 -1.48 8.64 7.31
C SER A 135 -0.77 7.28 7.39
N PRO A 136 0.42 7.21 8.01
CA PRO A 136 1.11 5.94 8.22
C PRO A 136 0.22 4.88 8.87
N GLY A 137 0.20 3.68 8.29
CA GLY A 137 -0.63 2.57 8.76
C GLY A 137 -2.06 2.55 8.23
N MET A 138 -2.50 3.60 7.53
CA MET A 138 -3.72 3.58 6.70
C MET A 138 -3.39 3.02 5.31
N VAL A 139 -4.44 2.67 4.56
CA VAL A 139 -4.34 2.14 3.19
C VAL A 139 -5.04 3.06 2.21
N LYS A 140 -4.63 2.95 0.95
CA LYS A 140 -5.26 3.62 -0.18
C LYS A 140 -5.79 2.55 -1.12
N HIS A 141 -6.81 2.92 -1.88
CA HIS A 141 -7.27 2.11 -2.99
C HIS A 141 -6.38 2.38 -4.20
N GLU A 142 -5.69 1.36 -4.67
CA GLU A 142 -4.82 1.46 -5.86
C GLU A 142 -5.60 1.19 -7.16
N GLY A 143 -6.79 0.58 -7.05
CA GLY A 143 -7.65 0.27 -8.18
C GLY A 143 -8.41 -1.04 -7.98
N THR A 144 -9.35 -1.30 -8.88
CA THR A 144 -10.12 -2.55 -8.93
C THR A 144 -10.04 -3.11 -10.35
N GLN A 145 -9.94 -4.43 -10.45
CA GLN A 145 -9.89 -5.16 -11.72
C GLN A 145 -10.95 -6.27 -11.73
N PRO A 146 -11.43 -6.68 -12.91
CA PRO A 146 -12.33 -7.82 -13.04
C PRO A 146 -11.69 -9.11 -12.49
N LEU A 147 -12.51 -10.01 -11.92
CA LEU A 147 -12.01 -11.30 -11.41
C LEU A 147 -11.21 -12.08 -12.46
N MET A 148 -11.68 -12.11 -13.71
CA MET A 148 -11.02 -12.85 -14.78
C MET A 148 -9.61 -12.34 -15.09
N TRP A 149 -9.32 -11.06 -14.86
CA TRP A 149 -7.96 -10.53 -14.96
C TRP A 149 -7.04 -11.16 -13.90
N ALA A 150 -7.51 -11.29 -12.66
CA ALA A 150 -6.73 -11.90 -11.59
C ALA A 150 -6.53 -13.41 -11.83
N VAL A 151 -7.54 -14.12 -12.34
CA VAL A 151 -7.44 -15.53 -12.73
C VAL A 151 -6.36 -15.72 -13.79
N GLN A 152 -6.37 -14.91 -14.86
CA GLN A 152 -5.36 -15.00 -15.91
C GLN A 152 -3.94 -14.78 -15.37
N MET A 153 -3.73 -13.77 -14.53
CA MET A 153 -2.41 -13.54 -13.92
C MET A 153 -1.94 -14.74 -13.10
N LEU A 154 -2.83 -15.36 -12.32
CA LEU A 154 -2.49 -16.51 -11.50
C LEU A 154 -2.16 -17.73 -12.36
N ASP A 155 -2.89 -17.96 -13.45
CA ASP A 155 -2.62 -19.05 -14.41
C ASP A 155 -1.27 -18.87 -15.11
N GLU A 156 -0.87 -17.62 -15.38
CA GLU A 156 0.45 -17.26 -15.93
C GLU A 156 1.57 -17.29 -14.88
N GLY A 157 1.27 -17.59 -13.61
CA GLY A 157 2.22 -17.62 -12.50
C GLY A 157 2.66 -16.23 -12.01
N HIS A 158 1.91 -15.19 -12.37
CA HIS A 158 2.11 -13.83 -11.90
C HIS A 158 1.32 -13.55 -10.61
N ASN A 159 1.83 -12.61 -9.81
CA ASN A 159 1.19 -12.18 -8.56
C ASN A 159 0.32 -10.95 -8.84
N PRO A 160 -1.03 -11.01 -8.71
CA PRO A 160 -1.91 -9.87 -8.94
C PRO A 160 -1.57 -8.62 -8.10
N ALA A 161 -0.95 -8.79 -6.93
CA ALA A 161 -0.54 -7.67 -6.08
C ALA A 161 0.70 -6.92 -6.60
N ALA A 162 1.37 -7.41 -7.66
CA ALA A 162 2.43 -6.69 -8.35
C ALA A 162 1.91 -5.53 -9.23
N GLY A 163 0.59 -5.52 -9.51
CA GLY A 163 0.01 -4.65 -10.52
C GLY A 163 0.30 -5.16 -11.93
N GLY A 164 -0.52 -4.74 -12.91
CA GLY A 164 -0.10 -4.77 -14.31
C GLY A 164 0.82 -3.57 -14.55
N GLU A 165 1.95 -3.78 -15.22
CA GLU A 165 2.61 -2.68 -15.95
C GLU A 165 1.71 -2.16 -17.06
#